data_AF-A0A814XMM1-F1
#
_entry.id   AF-A0A814XMM1-F1
#
_cell.length_a   1.000
_cell.length_b   1.000
_cell.length_c   1.000
_cell.angle_alpha   90.00
_cell.angle_beta   90.00
_cell.angle_gamma   90.00
#
_symmetry.space_group_name_H-M   'P 1'
#
loop_
_entity.id
_entity.type
_entity.pdbx_description
1 polymer ?
#
loop_
_entity_poly.entity_id
_entity_poly.type
_entity_poly.pdbx_seq_one_letter_code
_entity_poly.pdbx_strand_id
1 'polypeptide(L)'
;MNTCYYLIFLFLFTSFSYGYEKSSFYSALFDDDTNTESNTEEEGWQSNDDEIIEELKSHRASYQLEQDLLANIYAPDRTYVSVHDNRIHPSNFSYFTFKNHGTYRFILITLHGDADLYVSTRDKHVSYDNYEYSSCTCGIDEILIDPYVKRPIYIGVYGYSQYQISHYRLLIELVDATIPTDEIFNEKSTQEQQTSHLDQKPSQVVVEGEDNRSHILWNIFVWLLNILVEVLT
;
A
#
# COMPACT_ATOMS: atom_id res chain seq x y z
N MET A 1 -14.39 -24.49 1.27
CA MET A 1 -13.63 -23.84 0.19
C MET A 1 -14.57 -22.78 -0.37
N ASN A 2 -14.47 -21.57 0.17
CA ASN A 2 -15.39 -20.48 -0.17
C ASN A 2 -14.95 -19.92 -1.52
N THR A 3 -15.76 -20.13 -2.55
CA THR A 3 -15.66 -19.42 -3.81
C THR A 3 -15.96 -17.95 -3.51
N CYS A 4 -15.00 -17.06 -3.75
CA CYS A 4 -15.19 -15.62 -3.51
C CYS A 4 -16.10 -15.04 -4.59
N TYR A 5 -17.40 -15.04 -4.32
CA TYR A 5 -18.34 -14.22 -5.07
C TYR A 5 -18.37 -12.84 -4.43
N TYR A 6 -17.72 -11.85 -5.06
CA TYR A 6 -18.12 -10.45 -4.88
C TYR A 6 -18.23 -9.75 -6.23
N LEU A 7 -19.35 -9.05 -6.37
CA LEU A 7 -19.78 -8.26 -7.52
C LEU A 7 -18.89 -7.02 -7.66
N ILE A 8 -17.92 -7.07 -8.57
CA ILE A 8 -17.18 -5.88 -9.01
C ILE A 8 -18.05 -5.11 -10.00
N PHE A 9 -18.56 -3.94 -9.59
CA PHE A 9 -19.24 -3.02 -10.50
C PHE A 9 -18.23 -2.28 -11.39
N LEU A 10 -18.44 -2.39 -12.71
CA LEU A 10 -17.81 -1.55 -13.73
C LEU A 10 -18.20 -0.08 -13.53
N PHE A 11 -17.25 0.78 -13.17
CA PHE A 11 -17.39 2.22 -13.34
C PHE A 11 -17.20 2.58 -14.82
N LEU A 12 -18.30 2.82 -15.54
CA LEU A 12 -18.26 3.60 -16.78
C LEU A 12 -18.23 5.09 -16.42
N PHE A 13 -17.04 5.69 -16.52
CA PHE A 13 -16.88 7.14 -16.52
C PHE A 13 -17.63 7.73 -17.71
N THR A 14 -18.71 8.48 -17.43
CA THR A 14 -19.07 9.62 -18.27
C THR A 14 -18.96 10.87 -17.42
N SER A 15 -18.19 11.81 -17.95
CA SER A 15 -17.82 13.08 -17.34
C SER A 15 -19.05 13.86 -16.89
N PHE A 16 -19.11 14.27 -15.62
CA PHE A 16 -19.84 15.48 -15.27
C PHE A 16 -19.21 16.21 -14.08
N SER A 17 -19.29 17.52 -14.18
CA SER A 17 -18.58 18.52 -13.39
C SER A 17 -19.08 18.60 -11.94
N TYR A 18 -18.22 19.19 -11.12
CA TYR A 18 -18.38 19.62 -9.73
C TYR A 18 -19.81 20.07 -9.34
N GLY A 19 -20.31 19.58 -8.20
CA GLY A 19 -21.55 20.06 -7.58
C GLY A 19 -21.90 19.27 -6.33
N TYR A 20 -21.45 19.74 -5.17
CA TYR A 20 -21.92 19.26 -3.87
C TYR A 20 -23.34 19.78 -3.65
N GLU A 21 -24.35 18.93 -3.84
CA GLU A 21 -25.69 19.21 -3.33
C GLU A 21 -26.34 17.92 -2.84
N LYS A 22 -26.60 17.92 -1.53
CA LYS A 22 -27.16 16.82 -0.75
C LYS A 22 -28.65 16.72 -1.09
N SER A 23 -29.01 15.86 -2.04
CA SER A 23 -30.40 15.63 -2.43
C SER A 23 -30.88 14.30 -1.85
N SER A 24 -31.67 14.43 -0.77
CA SER A 24 -32.61 13.43 -0.26
C SER A 24 -33.41 12.80 -1.40
N PHE A 25 -33.20 11.53 -1.72
CA PHE A 25 -34.16 10.67 -2.40
C PHE A 25 -33.67 9.22 -2.24
N TYR A 26 -34.58 8.31 -1.87
CA TYR A 26 -34.36 6.93 -1.39
C TYR A 26 -34.10 6.76 0.11
N SER A 27 -34.91 7.43 0.92
CA SER A 27 -35.24 7.02 2.29
C SER A 27 -36.76 6.87 2.40
N ALA A 28 -37.30 5.76 1.90
CA ALA A 28 -38.68 5.34 2.15
C ALA A 28 -38.74 3.82 1.94
N LEU A 29 -39.38 3.11 2.88
CA LEU A 29 -39.40 1.65 3.12
C LEU A 29 -38.16 1.18 3.93
N PHE A 30 -38.17 1.08 5.26
CA PHE A 30 -39.25 0.84 6.21
C PHE A 30 -38.85 1.42 7.58
N ASP A 31 -39.71 2.25 8.14
CA ASP A 31 -39.87 2.47 9.58
C ASP A 31 -41.38 2.31 9.81
N ASP A 32 -41.84 1.17 10.33
CA ASP A 32 -43.18 1.06 10.89
C ASP A 32 -43.19 -0.01 11.99
N ASP A 33 -42.83 0.43 13.20
CA ASP A 33 -43.27 -0.21 14.44
C ASP A 33 -44.75 0.16 14.65
N THR A 34 -45.68 -0.65 14.16
CA THR A 34 -47.06 -0.63 14.67
C THR A 34 -47.63 -2.02 14.90
N ASN A 35 -47.63 -2.37 16.19
CA ASN A 35 -48.43 -3.42 16.80
C ASN A 35 -49.92 -3.24 16.43
N THR A 36 -50.51 -4.19 15.69
CA THR A 36 -51.97 -4.36 15.64
C THR A 36 -52.31 -5.85 15.57
N GLU A 37 -52.89 -6.36 16.65
CA GLU A 37 -53.49 -7.68 16.73
C GLU A 37 -54.73 -7.77 15.81
N SER A 38 -54.73 -8.70 14.88
CA SER A 38 -55.96 -9.30 14.37
C SER A 38 -55.71 -10.74 13.93
N ASN A 39 -56.30 -11.67 14.68
CA ASN A 39 -56.31 -13.10 14.38
C ASN A 39 -57.00 -13.37 13.04
N THR A 40 -56.29 -13.99 12.10
CA THR A 40 -56.88 -14.86 11.08
C THR A 40 -55.83 -15.90 10.70
N GLU A 41 -56.20 -17.17 10.81
CA GLU A 41 -55.41 -18.32 10.39
C GLU A 41 -55.17 -18.27 8.87
N GLU A 42 -53.91 -18.10 8.44
CA GLU A 42 -53.41 -18.70 7.21
C GLU A 42 -52.00 -19.26 7.47
N GLU A 43 -51.91 -20.58 7.44
CA GLU A 43 -50.66 -21.31 7.52
C GLU A 43 -49.82 -21.08 6.25
N GLY A 44 -48.52 -20.82 6.45
CA GLY A 44 -47.50 -21.48 5.65
C GLY A 44 -46.83 -20.73 4.50
N TRP A 45 -46.34 -19.50 4.70
CA TRP A 45 -45.31 -18.90 3.80
C TRP A 45 -44.27 -17.97 4.47
N GLN A 46 -44.19 -17.92 5.81
CA GLN A 46 -43.31 -16.95 6.52
C GLN A 46 -41.82 -17.34 6.64
N SER A 47 -41.41 -18.53 6.23
CA SER A 47 -40.03 -19.00 6.47
C SER A 47 -38.99 -18.42 5.49
N ASN A 48 -39.39 -17.99 4.30
CA ASN A 48 -38.43 -17.62 3.25
C ASN A 48 -38.11 -16.12 3.25
N ASP A 49 -39.04 -15.27 3.69
CA ASP A 49 -38.87 -13.82 3.65
C ASP A 49 -37.88 -13.32 4.70
N ASP A 50 -37.90 -13.91 5.90
CA ASP A 50 -36.95 -13.59 6.98
C ASP A 50 -35.50 -13.96 6.61
N GLU A 51 -35.30 -15.10 5.95
CA GLU A 51 -33.98 -15.55 5.49
C GLU A 51 -33.41 -14.59 4.42
N ILE A 52 -34.23 -14.19 3.46
CA ILE A 52 -33.85 -13.22 2.42
C ILE A 52 -33.52 -11.86 3.05
N ILE A 53 -34.30 -11.40 4.03
CA ILE A 53 -34.06 -10.12 4.72
C ILE A 53 -32.73 -10.15 5.48
N GLU A 54 -32.43 -11.23 6.21
CA GLU A 54 -31.16 -11.38 6.91
C GLU A 54 -29.97 -11.49 5.95
N GLU A 55 -30.12 -12.19 4.83
CA GLU A 55 -29.12 -12.23 3.76
C GLU A 55 -28.86 -10.82 3.18
N LEU A 56 -29.91 -10.04 2.91
CA LEU A 56 -29.78 -8.67 2.38
C LEU A 56 -29.14 -7.72 3.40
N LYS A 57 -29.48 -7.84 4.69
CA LYS A 57 -28.84 -7.08 5.77
C LYS A 57 -27.35 -7.40 5.85
N SER A 58 -27.01 -8.69 5.79
CA SER A 58 -25.62 -9.17 5.79
C SER A 58 -24.83 -8.60 4.61
N HIS A 59 -25.38 -8.69 3.39
CA HIS A 59 -24.75 -8.10 2.21
C HIS A 59 -24.56 -6.58 2.35
N ARG A 60 -25.57 -5.85 2.83
CA ARG A 60 -25.42 -4.40 3.03
C ARG A 60 -24.30 -4.08 4.03
N ALA A 61 -24.22 -4.84 5.11
CA ALA A 61 -23.19 -4.65 6.12
C ALA A 61 -21.78 -4.89 5.55
N SER A 62 -21.59 -5.92 4.73
CA SER A 62 -20.29 -6.19 4.09
C SER A 62 -19.88 -5.09 3.11
N TYR A 63 -20.81 -4.59 2.28
CA TYR A 63 -20.53 -3.47 1.38
C TYR A 63 -20.16 -2.20 2.13
N GLN A 64 -20.87 -1.87 3.21
CA GLN A 64 -20.56 -0.66 3.99
C GLN A 64 -19.16 -0.76 4.60
N LEU A 65 -18.81 -1.93 5.15
CA LEU A 65 -17.48 -2.18 5.69
C LEU A 65 -16.38 -1.98 4.63
N GLU A 66 -16.59 -2.50 3.42
CA GLU A 66 -15.63 -2.32 2.31
C GLU A 66 -15.47 -0.84 1.93
N GLN A 67 -16.58 -0.08 1.84
CA GLN A 67 -16.53 1.36 1.55
C GLN A 67 -15.80 2.14 2.65
N ASP A 68 -16.05 1.81 3.92
CA ASP A 68 -15.38 2.46 5.05
C ASP A 68 -13.87 2.15 5.06
N LEU A 69 -13.48 0.92 4.73
CA LEU A 69 -12.08 0.53 4.57
C LEU A 69 -11.41 1.30 3.43
N LEU A 70 -12.06 1.39 2.27
CA LEU A 70 -11.54 2.15 1.14
C LEU A 70 -11.45 3.64 1.46
N ALA A 71 -12.45 4.23 2.11
CA ALA A 71 -12.43 5.62 2.54
C ALA A 71 -11.27 5.91 3.51
N ASN A 72 -10.98 4.97 4.42
CA ASN A 72 -9.86 5.06 5.35
C ASN A 72 -8.50 4.93 4.62
N ILE A 73 -8.38 4.05 3.63
CA ILE A 73 -7.17 3.94 2.80
C ILE A 73 -6.96 5.21 2.00
N TYR A 74 -7.99 5.76 1.36
CA TYR A 74 -7.86 6.99 0.58
C TYR A 74 -8.00 8.26 1.43
N ALA A 75 -7.87 8.16 2.76
CA ALA A 75 -7.92 9.31 3.65
C ALA A 75 -6.75 10.27 3.37
N PRO A 76 -6.98 11.60 3.40
CA PRO A 76 -6.01 12.60 2.98
C PRO A 76 -4.80 12.75 3.93
N ASP A 77 -4.88 12.18 5.13
CA ASP A 77 -3.82 12.18 6.14
C ASP A 77 -2.80 11.04 5.97
N ARG A 78 -3.07 10.07 5.08
CA ARG A 78 -2.13 9.00 4.75
C ARG A 78 -1.08 9.44 3.75
N THR A 79 0.16 8.98 3.96
CA THR A 79 1.29 9.30 3.09
C THR A 79 1.71 8.08 2.27
N TYR A 80 1.31 8.08 1.00
CA TYR A 80 1.73 7.05 0.04
C TYR A 80 3.04 7.43 -0.63
N VAL A 81 4.07 6.61 -0.42
CA VAL A 81 5.37 6.79 -1.08
C VAL A 81 5.39 6.20 -2.48
N SER A 82 4.56 5.19 -2.75
CA SER A 82 4.40 4.62 -4.09
C SER A 82 3.03 3.99 -4.28
N VAL A 83 2.56 4.00 -5.52
CA VAL A 83 1.31 3.38 -5.98
C VAL A 83 1.61 2.64 -7.28
N HIS A 84 1.24 1.37 -7.35
CA HIS A 84 1.45 0.51 -8.51
C HIS A 84 0.14 -0.15 -8.93
N ASP A 85 -0.38 0.25 -10.09
CA ASP A 85 -1.50 -0.42 -10.75
C ASP A 85 -0.97 -1.45 -11.74
N ASN A 86 -1.43 -2.71 -11.65
CA ASN A 86 -0.95 -3.76 -12.55
C ASN A 86 -1.99 -4.88 -12.75
N ARG A 87 -1.65 -5.82 -13.63
CA ARG A 87 -2.43 -7.03 -13.93
C ARG A 87 -1.52 -8.25 -13.86
N ILE A 88 -2.05 -9.35 -13.33
CA ILE A 88 -1.30 -10.60 -13.19
C ILE A 88 -2.11 -11.78 -13.73
N HIS A 89 -1.42 -12.65 -14.46
CA HIS A 89 -1.97 -13.89 -14.98
C HIS A 89 -2.11 -14.96 -13.86
N PRO A 90 -2.94 -15.99 -14.08
CA PRO A 90 -3.15 -17.02 -13.08
C PRO A 90 -1.84 -17.77 -12.83
N SER A 91 -1.61 -18.13 -11.57
CA SER A 91 -0.42 -18.86 -11.15
C SER A 91 0.90 -18.15 -11.44
N ASN A 92 0.90 -16.82 -11.49
CA ASN A 92 2.09 -16.01 -11.79
C ASN A 92 2.31 -14.94 -10.73
N PHE A 93 3.54 -14.41 -10.67
CA PHE A 93 3.97 -13.40 -9.72
C PHE A 93 4.42 -12.10 -10.40
N SER A 94 4.02 -10.98 -9.82
CA SER A 94 4.69 -9.69 -10.00
C SER A 94 5.64 -9.44 -8.84
N TYR A 95 6.84 -8.92 -9.12
CA TYR A 95 7.87 -8.71 -8.11
C TYR A 95 8.23 -7.24 -7.95
N PHE A 96 8.30 -6.78 -6.71
CA PHE A 96 8.76 -5.45 -6.34
C PHE A 96 9.90 -5.55 -5.32
N THR A 97 10.76 -4.53 -5.30
CA THR A 97 11.87 -4.45 -4.34
C THR A 97 11.83 -3.09 -3.67
N PHE A 98 11.75 -3.11 -2.34
CA PHE A 98 11.63 -1.91 -1.52
C PHE A 98 12.81 -1.80 -0.56
N LYS A 99 13.51 -0.66 -0.59
CA LYS A 99 14.80 -0.49 0.10
C LYS A 99 14.75 0.42 1.32
N ASN A 100 13.75 1.29 1.41
CA ASN A 100 13.78 2.38 2.38
C ASN A 100 13.56 1.87 3.81
N HIS A 101 14.24 2.52 4.76
CA HIS A 101 14.08 2.28 6.20
C HIS A 101 12.88 3.07 6.75
N GLY A 102 12.36 2.61 7.88
CA GLY A 102 11.11 3.08 8.47
C GLY A 102 10.03 1.99 8.54
N THR A 103 8.92 2.32 9.19
CA THR A 103 7.72 1.49 9.26
C THR A 103 6.86 1.73 8.03
N TYR A 104 6.64 0.67 7.25
CA TYR A 104 5.82 0.75 6.04
C TYR A 104 4.67 -0.23 6.06
N ARG A 105 3.55 0.19 5.50
CA ARG A 105 2.37 -0.64 5.27
C ARG A 105 2.23 -0.88 3.77
N PHE A 106 2.19 -2.15 3.40
CA PHE A 106 1.92 -2.61 2.04
C PHE A 106 0.44 -2.98 1.96
N ILE A 107 -0.31 -2.28 1.14
CA ILE A 107 -1.75 -2.50 0.96
C ILE A 107 -1.97 -2.93 -0.49
N LEU A 108 -2.48 -4.13 -0.69
CA LEU A 108 -2.87 -4.65 -1.99
C LEU A 108 -4.40 -4.63 -2.07
N ILE A 109 -4.92 -3.93 -3.07
CA ILE A 109 -6.36 -3.87 -3.36
C ILE A 109 -6.59 -4.64 -4.65
N THR A 110 -7.31 -5.75 -4.57
CA THR A 110 -7.76 -6.48 -5.75
C THR A 110 -8.97 -5.77 -6.35
N LEU A 111 -8.81 -5.25 -7.56
CA LEU A 111 -9.88 -4.56 -8.31
C LEU A 111 -10.71 -5.54 -9.15
N HIS A 112 -10.07 -6.61 -9.62
CA HIS A 112 -10.72 -7.69 -10.35
C HIS A 112 -9.96 -8.99 -10.16
N GLY A 113 -10.66 -10.12 -10.09
CA GLY A 113 -10.05 -11.43 -9.84
C GLY A 113 -9.71 -11.61 -8.36
N ASP A 114 -8.55 -12.22 -8.09
CA ASP A 114 -8.01 -12.45 -6.75
C ASP A 114 -6.49 -12.41 -6.81
N ALA A 115 -5.90 -11.49 -6.07
CA ALA A 115 -4.45 -11.30 -6.00
C ALA A 115 -4.02 -11.29 -4.54
N ASP A 116 -3.00 -12.09 -4.24
CA ASP A 116 -2.50 -12.29 -2.88
C ASP A 116 -1.15 -11.59 -2.69
N LEU A 117 -0.89 -11.10 -1.47
CA LEU A 117 0.33 -10.38 -1.12
C LEU A 117 1.31 -11.26 -0.34
N TYR A 118 2.56 -11.30 -0.77
CA TYR A 118 3.66 -12.02 -0.11
C TYR A 118 4.89 -11.13 0.04
N VAL A 119 5.64 -11.30 1.13
CA VAL A 119 6.82 -10.50 1.45
C VAL A 119 7.95 -11.37 2.01
N SER A 120 9.20 -11.10 1.60
CA SER A 120 10.42 -11.74 2.10
C SER A 120 11.57 -10.74 2.20
N THR A 121 12.45 -10.90 3.18
CA THR A 121 13.72 -10.14 3.30
C THR A 121 14.95 -10.94 2.85
N ARG A 122 14.75 -12.23 2.56
CA ARG A 122 15.84 -13.17 2.25
C ARG A 122 15.95 -13.42 0.76
N ASP A 123 14.82 -13.72 0.13
CA ASP A 123 14.78 -14.19 -1.23
C ASP A 123 14.06 -13.21 -2.15
N LYS A 124 14.74 -12.84 -3.24
CA LYS A 124 14.18 -11.97 -4.26
C LYS A 124 13.00 -12.60 -5.01
N HIS A 125 13.01 -13.93 -5.13
CA HIS A 125 11.95 -14.70 -5.78
C HIS A 125 10.97 -15.21 -4.73
N VAL A 126 10.14 -14.30 -4.23
CA VAL A 126 9.05 -14.62 -3.31
C VAL A 126 8.07 -15.57 -4.00
N SER A 127 7.63 -16.61 -3.30
CA SER A 127 6.61 -17.52 -3.81
C SER A 127 5.58 -17.84 -2.74
N TYR A 128 4.51 -18.53 -3.11
CA TYR A 128 3.49 -18.99 -2.16
C TYR A 128 4.02 -20.04 -1.16
N ASP A 129 5.21 -20.61 -1.41
CA ASP A 129 5.90 -21.56 -0.51
C ASP A 129 7.12 -20.93 0.19
N ASN A 130 7.56 -19.75 -0.25
CA ASN A 130 8.77 -19.09 0.25
C ASN A 130 8.53 -17.59 0.51
N TYR A 131 8.12 -17.29 1.74
CA TYR A 131 7.83 -15.94 2.23
C TYR A 131 8.05 -15.86 3.76
N GLU A 132 8.12 -14.64 4.27
CA GLU A 132 8.15 -14.36 5.72
C GLU A 132 6.83 -13.75 6.21
N TYR A 133 6.14 -12.99 5.37
CA TYR A 133 4.81 -12.44 5.64
C TYR A 133 3.89 -12.64 4.44
N SER A 134 2.60 -12.86 4.68
CA SER A 134 1.59 -12.95 3.65
C SER A 134 0.23 -12.43 4.13
N SER A 135 -0.58 -11.99 3.17
CA SER A 135 -2.01 -11.75 3.33
C SER A 135 -2.67 -12.26 2.05
N CYS A 136 -3.66 -13.15 2.21
CA CYS A 136 -4.28 -13.89 1.11
C CYS A 136 -5.80 -13.85 1.25
N THR A 137 -6.37 -12.64 1.17
CA THR A 137 -7.79 -12.38 1.33
C THR A 137 -8.41 -11.92 0.01
N CYS A 138 -9.68 -12.25 -0.19
CA CYS A 138 -10.40 -11.77 -1.36
C CYS A 138 -10.81 -10.30 -1.18
N GLY A 139 -9.90 -9.37 -1.47
CA GLY A 139 -10.18 -7.94 -1.42
C GLY A 139 -8.94 -7.11 -1.09
N ILE A 140 -8.85 -6.68 0.17
CA ILE A 140 -7.78 -5.80 0.67
C ILE A 140 -6.84 -6.62 1.55
N ASP A 141 -5.61 -6.78 1.07
CA ASP A 141 -4.53 -7.43 1.77
C ASP A 141 -3.58 -6.38 2.36
N GLU A 142 -3.23 -6.51 3.63
CA GLU A 142 -2.38 -5.54 4.33
C GLU A 142 -1.25 -6.23 5.10
N ILE A 143 -0.02 -5.74 4.93
CA ILE A 143 1.15 -6.17 5.70
C ILE A 143 1.89 -4.93 6.22
N LEU A 144 2.05 -4.85 7.54
CA LEU A 144 2.86 -3.84 8.22
C LEU A 144 4.27 -4.40 8.45
N ILE A 145 5.30 -3.67 8.03
CA ILE A 145 6.71 -4.04 8.23
C ILE A 145 7.41 -2.99 9.07
N ASP A 146 7.96 -3.45 10.19
CA ASP A 146 8.72 -2.66 11.14
C ASP A 146 10.06 -2.14 10.59
N PRO A 147 10.65 -1.11 11.23
CA PRO A 147 11.88 -0.48 10.75
C PRO A 147 13.11 -1.37 10.96
N TYR A 148 13.07 -2.30 11.92
CA TYR A 148 14.16 -3.23 12.24
C TYR A 148 14.26 -4.43 11.29
N VAL A 149 13.27 -4.61 10.41
CA VAL A 149 13.24 -5.71 9.45
C VAL A 149 14.28 -5.48 8.36
N LYS A 150 15.12 -6.49 8.10
CA LYS A 150 16.22 -6.41 7.14
C LYS A 150 15.75 -5.91 5.77
N ARG A 151 16.50 -4.97 5.19
CA ARG A 151 16.29 -4.43 3.85
C ARG A 151 17.33 -5.02 2.86
N PRO A 152 17.03 -5.13 1.54
CA PRO A 152 15.76 -4.79 0.90
C PRO A 152 14.64 -5.79 1.24
N ILE A 153 13.41 -5.29 1.22
CA ILE A 153 12.20 -6.11 1.22
C ILE A 153 11.89 -6.49 -0.23
N TYR A 154 11.61 -7.77 -0.45
CA TYR A 154 11.08 -8.30 -1.70
C TYR A 154 9.59 -8.58 -1.54
N ILE A 155 8.79 -8.10 -2.48
CA ILE A 155 7.33 -8.19 -2.45
C ILE A 155 6.92 -8.99 -3.68
N GLY A 156 6.11 -10.01 -3.46
CA GLY A 156 5.46 -10.80 -4.51
C GLY A 156 3.95 -10.57 -4.47
N VAL A 157 3.37 -10.25 -5.62
CA VAL A 157 1.91 -10.27 -5.80
C VAL A 157 1.56 -11.45 -6.68
N TYR A 158 0.79 -12.39 -6.16
CA TYR A 158 0.41 -13.63 -6.83
C TYR A 158 -0.98 -13.50 -7.45
N GLY A 159 -1.17 -13.98 -8.67
CA GLY A 159 -2.51 -14.14 -9.26
C GLY A 159 -3.09 -15.51 -8.95
N TYR A 160 -4.21 -15.58 -8.23
CA TYR A 160 -4.83 -16.86 -7.87
C TYR A 160 -5.30 -17.63 -9.11
N SER A 161 -5.01 -18.94 -9.12
CA SER A 161 -5.16 -19.80 -10.31
C SER A 161 -6.59 -19.92 -10.86
N GLN A 162 -7.62 -19.62 -10.05
CA GLN A 162 -9.03 -19.72 -10.47
C GLN A 162 -9.50 -18.53 -11.32
N TYR A 163 -8.74 -17.42 -11.35
CA TYR A 163 -9.10 -16.22 -12.10
C TYR A 163 -8.21 -16.05 -13.31
N GLN A 164 -8.80 -15.70 -14.47
CA GLN A 164 -8.06 -15.58 -15.74
C GLN A 164 -7.00 -14.48 -15.72
N ILE A 165 -7.33 -13.31 -15.15
CA ILE A 165 -6.42 -12.18 -14.95
C ILE A 165 -6.92 -11.44 -13.71
N SER A 166 -6.02 -11.21 -12.76
CA SER A 166 -6.31 -10.36 -11.59
C SER A 166 -5.76 -8.96 -11.83
N HIS A 167 -6.58 -7.94 -11.57
CA HIS A 167 -6.17 -6.54 -11.59
C HIS A 167 -6.04 -6.07 -10.15
N TYR A 168 -4.95 -5.39 -9.84
CA TYR A 168 -4.70 -4.94 -8.48
C TYR A 168 -4.01 -3.58 -8.45
N ARG A 169 -4.11 -2.96 -7.28
CA ARG A 169 -3.35 -1.77 -6.89
C ARG A 169 -2.55 -2.08 -5.65
N LEU A 170 -1.23 -1.96 -5.74
CA LEU A 170 -0.33 -2.03 -4.59
C LEU A 170 0.03 -0.61 -4.14
N LEU A 171 -0.32 -0.28 -2.90
CA LEU A 171 0.01 0.96 -2.23
C LEU A 171 1.12 0.70 -1.21
N ILE A 172 2.10 1.60 -1.16
CA ILE A 172 3.15 1.58 -0.14
C ILE A 172 2.98 2.86 0.69
N GLU A 173 2.57 2.70 1.93
CA GLU A 173 2.33 3.78 2.89
C GLU A 173 3.50 3.89 3.87
N LEU A 174 3.98 5.12 4.10
CA LEU A 174 4.89 5.42 5.19
C LEU A 174 4.08 5.67 6.46
N VAL A 175 4.24 4.80 7.45
CA VAL A 175 3.57 4.92 8.76
C VAL A 175 4.45 5.69 9.74
N ASP A 176 5.74 5.37 9.78
CA ASP A 176 6.72 6.07 10.62
C ASP A 176 8.08 6.10 9.93
N ALA A 177 8.71 7.27 9.90
CA ALA A 177 10.03 7.49 9.33
C ALA A 177 11.18 7.21 10.30
N THR A 178 10.91 6.76 11.53
CA THR A 178 11.95 6.43 12.50
C THR A 178 12.87 5.33 11.96
N ILE A 179 14.17 5.65 11.88
CA ILE A 179 15.22 4.70 11.46
C ILE A 179 15.83 4.11 12.73
N PRO A 180 16.07 2.78 12.78
CA PRO A 180 16.78 2.17 13.90
C PRO A 180 18.17 2.81 14.07
N THR A 181 18.48 3.26 15.29
CA THR A 181 19.75 3.91 15.62
C THR A 181 20.98 3.09 15.24
N ASP A 182 20.85 1.76 15.18
CA ASP A 182 21.96 0.84 14.95
C ASP A 182 22.50 0.88 13.51
N GLU A 183 21.69 1.32 12.53
CA GLU A 183 22.11 1.44 11.12
C GLU A 183 22.78 2.78 10.81
N ILE A 184 22.43 3.86 11.55
CA ILE A 184 23.05 5.18 11.42
C ILE A 184 24.56 5.13 11.75
N PHE A 185 24.96 4.23 12.66
CA PHE A 185 26.37 4.03 13.03
C PHE A 185 27.14 3.17 12.01
N ASN A 186 26.47 2.29 11.26
CA ASN A 186 27.11 1.41 10.28
C ASN A 186 27.31 2.08 8.90
N GLU A 187 26.43 3.00 8.50
CA GLU A 187 26.64 3.76 7.25
C GLU A 187 27.81 4.76 7.37
N LYS A 188 27.98 5.39 8.53
CA LYS A 188 29.10 6.31 8.77
C LYS A 188 30.47 5.62 8.77
N SER A 189 30.53 4.36 9.20
CA SER A 189 31.79 3.60 9.23
C SER A 189 32.18 2.99 7.89
N THR A 190 31.27 2.91 6.91
CA THR A 190 31.54 2.33 5.59
C THR A 190 32.08 3.34 4.57
N GLN A 191 31.99 4.66 4.83
CA GLN A 191 32.50 5.69 3.89
C GLN A 191 33.96 6.15 4.15
N GLU A 192 34.67 5.60 5.14
CA GLU A 192 36.06 6.02 5.46
C GLU A 192 37.15 5.04 4.98
N GLN A 193 36.83 3.97 4.25
CA GLN A 193 37.84 3.00 3.81
C GLN A 193 37.92 2.84 2.29
N GLN A 194 38.37 3.89 1.59
CA GLN A 194 39.03 3.72 0.28
C GLN A 194 39.88 4.91 -0.16
N THR A 195 40.90 5.30 0.61
CA THR A 195 42.12 5.90 0.04
C THR A 195 43.38 5.55 0.84
N SER A 196 44.28 4.85 0.14
CA SER A 196 45.75 4.76 0.29
C SER A 196 46.40 4.21 1.57
N HIS A 197 46.92 2.99 1.42
CA HIS A 197 48.15 2.48 2.03
C HIS A 197 49.33 3.46 1.86
N LEU A 198 49.92 3.93 2.96
CA LEU A 198 51.37 4.03 3.23
C LEU A 198 51.60 4.53 4.67
N ASP A 199 52.64 3.99 5.31
CA ASP A 199 52.96 4.03 6.74
C ASP A 199 53.01 5.41 7.41
N GLN A 200 52.49 5.54 8.65
CA GLN A 200 53.25 5.88 9.88
C GLN A 200 52.36 6.21 11.11
N LYS A 201 52.94 5.95 12.28
CA LYS A 201 52.45 5.98 13.69
C LYS A 201 52.19 7.42 14.23
N PRO A 202 51.74 7.64 15.50
CA PRO A 202 50.54 8.39 15.86
C PRO A 202 50.81 9.78 16.50
N SER A 203 49.85 10.70 16.39
CA SER A 203 49.38 11.61 17.47
C SER A 203 48.87 12.92 16.89
N GLN A 204 47.62 13.25 17.23
CA GLN A 204 47.18 14.48 17.91
C GLN A 204 45.79 14.93 17.42
N VAL A 205 44.90 14.99 18.40
CA VAL A 205 43.58 15.61 18.34
C VAL A 205 43.78 17.10 18.06
N VAL A 206 43.32 17.56 16.90
CA VAL A 206 42.84 18.93 16.69
C VAL A 206 41.56 18.81 15.88
N VAL A 207 40.45 19.12 16.53
CA VAL A 207 39.14 19.28 15.91
C VAL A 207 39.15 20.66 15.24
N GLU A 208 39.18 20.69 13.91
CA GLU A 208 38.88 21.89 13.13
C GLU A 208 38.06 21.45 11.90
N GLY A 209 36.74 21.43 12.08
CA GLY A 209 35.79 21.09 11.01
C GLY A 209 35.48 22.34 10.19
N GLU A 210 36.35 22.69 9.24
CA GLU A 210 36.12 23.83 8.36
C GLU A 210 36.85 23.72 7.01
N ASP A 211 36.56 22.70 6.19
CA ASP A 211 37.06 22.64 4.81
C ASP A 211 36.07 22.10 3.76
N ASN A 212 35.10 21.25 4.10
CA ASN A 212 34.22 20.64 3.09
C ASN A 212 33.18 21.59 2.43
N ARG A 213 32.98 22.82 2.92
CA ARG A 213 32.07 23.79 2.28
C ARG A 213 32.73 24.58 1.14
N SER A 214 34.05 24.79 1.22
CA SER A 214 34.78 25.57 0.21
C SER A 214 34.82 24.84 -1.14
N HIS A 215 34.97 23.52 -1.10
CA HIS A 215 35.01 22.66 -2.28
C HIS A 215 33.67 22.61 -3.03
N ILE A 216 32.54 22.61 -2.32
CA ILE A 216 31.20 22.60 -2.94
C ILE A 216 30.92 23.95 -3.62
N LEU A 217 31.23 25.06 -2.95
CA LEU A 217 31.01 26.41 -3.49
C LEU A 217 31.91 26.70 -4.69
N TRP A 218 33.15 26.21 -4.68
CA TRP A 218 34.06 26.33 -5.80
C TRP A 218 33.56 25.58 -7.05
N ASN A 219 33.03 24.37 -6.88
CA ASN A 219 32.49 23.60 -8.01
C ASN A 219 31.25 24.27 -8.63
N ILE A 220 30.40 24.89 -7.83
CA ILE A 220 29.25 25.67 -8.31
C ILE A 220 29.71 26.94 -9.05
N PHE A 221 30.74 27.62 -8.53
CA PHE A 221 31.31 28.82 -9.16
C PHE A 221 31.91 28.51 -10.54
N VAL A 222 32.69 27.43 -10.67
CA VAL A 222 33.27 27.01 -11.95
C VAL A 222 32.18 26.65 -12.97
N TRP A 223 31.12 25.97 -12.53
CA TRP A 223 29.99 25.63 -13.39
C TRP A 223 29.26 26.88 -13.94
N LEU A 224 29.00 27.86 -13.07
CA LEU A 224 28.37 29.13 -13.47
C LEU A 224 29.26 29.95 -14.42
N LEU A 225 30.58 29.97 -14.19
CA LEU A 225 31.52 30.70 -15.03
C LEU A 225 31.57 30.12 -16.45
N ASN A 226 31.52 28.79 -16.57
CA ASN A 226 31.49 28.11 -17.87
C ASN A 226 30.23 28.46 -18.68
N ILE A 227 29.07 28.52 -18.03
CA ILE A 227 27.80 28.93 -18.66
C ILE A 227 27.88 30.37 -19.19
N LEU A 228 28.47 31.29 -18.41
CA LEU A 228 28.59 32.69 -18.85
C LEU A 228 29.51 32.83 -20.06
N VAL A 229 30.60 32.07 -20.13
CA VAL A 229 31.52 32.07 -21.28
C VAL A 229 30.85 31.49 -22.53
N GLU A 230 30.06 30.43 -22.36
CA GLU A 230 29.28 29.81 -23.45
C GLU A 230 28.21 30.75 -24.02
N VAL A 231 27.65 31.66 -23.21
CA VAL A 231 26.67 32.65 -23.67
C VAL A 231 27.32 33.88 -24.33
N LEU A 232 28.59 34.17 -24.01
CA LEU A 232 29.33 35.33 -24.53
C LEU A 232 30.16 35.02 -25.78
N THR A 233 30.30 33.75 -26.16
CA THR A 233 31.06 33.28 -27.34
C THR A 233 30.11 32.74 -28.40
#